data_AF-A0A957A441-F1
#
_entry.id   AF-A0A957A441-F1
#
_cell.length_a   1.000
_cell.length_b   1.000
_cell.length_c   1.000
_cell.angle_alpha   90.00
_cell.angle_beta   90.00
_cell.angle_gamma   90.00
#
_symmetry.space_group_name_H-M   'P 1'
#
loop_
_entity.id
_entity.type
_entity.pdbx_description
1 polymer ?
#
loop_
_entity_poly.entity_id
_entity_poly.type
_entity_poly.pdbx_seq_one_letter_code
_entity_poly.pdbx_strand_id
1 'polypeptide(L)'
;MNEPPPIRPDVYYGGQAVMEGVMIRGPEHMAVAVRHPKGHIVRHSEKLTGLYTGRARKIPLLRGVLILWETLSLGMRALSFSSRVVMEE
;
A
#
# COMPACT_ATOMS: atom_id res chain seq x y z
N MET A 1 -7.55 17.81 -37.20
CA MET A 1 -6.78 16.57 -36.97
C MET A 1 -6.67 16.41 -35.47
N ASN A 2 -7.58 15.66 -34.83
CA ASN A 2 -7.50 15.40 -33.39
C ASN A 2 -6.78 14.06 -33.22
N GLU A 3 -5.52 14.09 -32.80
CA GLU A 3 -4.81 12.87 -32.42
C GLU A 3 -5.51 12.23 -31.22
N PRO A 4 -5.67 10.90 -31.18
CA PRO A 4 -6.21 10.24 -30.00
C PRO A 4 -5.26 10.46 -28.82
N PRO A 5 -5.78 10.61 -27.59
CA PRO A 5 -4.94 10.78 -26.41
C PRO A 5 -4.01 9.56 -26.24
N PRO A 6 -2.80 9.75 -25.71
CA PRO A 6 -1.85 8.66 -25.49
C PRO A 6 -2.46 7.60 -24.56
N ILE A 7 -2.30 6.33 -24.93
CA ILE A 7 -2.76 5.18 -24.15
C ILE A 7 -1.94 5.14 -22.85
N ARG A 8 -2.55 5.50 -21.73
CA ARG A 8 -1.92 5.36 -20.41
C ARG A 8 -2.05 3.89 -19.98
N PRO A 9 -0.98 3.24 -19.51
CA PRO A 9 -1.10 1.91 -18.94
C PRO A 9 -2.08 1.94 -17.76
N ASP A 10 -2.93 0.93 -17.65
CA ASP A 10 -3.87 0.80 -16.53
C ASP A 10 -3.08 0.69 -15.23
N VAL A 11 -3.31 1.64 -14.31
CA VAL A 11 -2.69 1.64 -12.99
C VAL A 11 -3.62 0.92 -12.03
N TYR A 12 -3.16 -0.22 -11.52
CA TYR A 12 -3.91 -0.99 -10.53
C TYR A 12 -3.62 -0.49 -9.12
N TYR A 13 -4.68 -0.23 -8.37
CA TYR A 13 -4.63 0.08 -6.94
C TYR A 13 -5.35 -1.01 -6.17
N GLY A 14 -4.80 -1.37 -5.01
CA GLY A 14 -5.42 -2.28 -4.05
C GLY A 14 -5.44 -1.66 -2.67
N GLY A 15 -6.12 -2.29 -1.73
CA GLY A 15 -6.20 -1.76 -0.37
C GLY A 15 -6.61 -2.77 0.68
N GLN A 16 -6.52 -2.32 1.92
CA GLN A 16 -6.90 -3.05 3.12
C GLN A 16 -7.65 -2.11 4.07
N ALA A 17 -8.69 -2.61 4.73
CA ALA A 17 -9.27 -1.92 5.87
C ALA A 17 -8.31 -1.97 7.07
N VAL A 18 -8.22 -0.87 7.82
CA VAL A 18 -7.44 -0.76 9.06
C VAL A 18 -8.32 -0.14 10.15
N MET A 19 -7.81 0.00 11.38
CA MET A 19 -8.60 0.57 12.47
C MET A 19 -9.00 2.01 12.15
N GLU A 20 -10.30 2.30 12.17
CA GLU A 20 -10.87 3.64 11.89
C GLU A 20 -10.34 4.28 10.58
N GLY A 21 -10.00 3.45 9.58
CA GLY A 21 -9.28 3.92 8.40
C GLY A 21 -9.14 2.94 7.25
N VAL A 22 -8.40 3.37 6.24
CA VAL A 22 -8.09 2.58 5.03
C VAL A 22 -6.64 2.74 4.62
N MET A 23 -6.06 1.66 4.11
CA MET A 23 -4.76 1.60 3.47
C MET A 23 -4.95 1.33 1.98
N ILE A 24 -4.30 2.11 1.12
CA ILE A 24 -4.28 1.95 -0.34
C ILE A 24 -2.83 1.80 -0.82
N ARG A 25 -2.59 0.79 -1.65
CA ARG A 25 -1.31 0.48 -2.29
C ARG A 25 -1.42 0.65 -3.79
N GLY A 26 -0.58 1.51 -4.37
CA GLY A 26 -0.31 1.58 -5.80
C GLY A 26 1.00 0.89 -6.18
N PRO A 27 1.45 1.01 -7.44
CA PRO A 27 2.69 0.37 -7.89
C PRO A 27 3.95 0.86 -7.18
N GLU A 28 3.99 2.16 -6.85
CA GLU A 28 5.20 2.81 -6.31
C GLU A 28 5.03 3.39 -4.91
N HIS A 29 3.78 3.53 -4.44
CA HIS A 29 3.47 4.21 -3.20
C HIS A 29 2.38 3.49 -2.45
N MET A 30 2.38 3.68 -1.14
CA MET A 30 1.28 3.31 -0.27
C MET A 30 0.87 4.52 0.56
N ALA A 31 -0.41 4.63 0.86
CA ALA A 31 -0.95 5.58 1.80
C ALA A 31 -1.93 4.92 2.77
N VAL A 32 -1.95 5.39 4.00
CA VAL A 32 -2.90 5.03 5.06
C VAL A 32 -3.55 6.30 5.57
N ALA A 33 -4.87 6.29 5.70
CA ALA A 33 -5.65 7.38 6.28
C ALA A 33 -6.50 6.84 7.42
N VAL A 34 -6.37 7.45 8.61
CA VAL A 34 -7.00 7.00 9.86
C VAL A 34 -7.67 8.18 10.53
N ARG A 35 -8.89 7.97 11.04
CA ARG A 35 -9.59 8.97 11.85
C ARG A 35 -9.01 8.94 13.27
N HIS A 36 -8.45 10.07 13.70
CA HIS A 36 -8.04 10.27 15.09
C HIS A 36 -9.29 10.42 15.98
N PRO A 37 -9.26 9.95 17.23
CA PRO A 37 -10.31 10.22 18.23
C PRO A 37 -10.73 11.69 18.36
N LYS A 38 -9.82 12.65 18.13
CA LYS A 38 -10.07 14.11 18.11
C LYS A 38 -10.83 14.59 16.86
N GLY A 39 -11.25 13.67 15.99
CA GLY A 39 -12.11 13.96 14.83
C GLY A 39 -11.39 14.33 13.53
N HIS A 40 -10.07 14.56 13.55
CA HIS A 40 -9.28 14.85 12.34
C HIS A 40 -8.70 13.58 11.70
N ILE A 41 -8.21 13.67 10.46
CA ILE A 41 -7.63 12.53 9.74
C ILE A 41 -6.10 12.60 9.77
N VAL A 42 -5.45 11.56 10.27
CA VAL A 42 -4.01 11.38 10.19
C VAL A 42 -3.68 10.55 8.95
N ARG A 43 -2.69 10.99 8.19
CA ARG A 43 -2.26 10.34 6.95
C ARG A 43 -0.80 9.95 7.05
N HIS A 44 -0.49 8.77 6.55
CA HIS A 44 0.88 8.30 6.39
C HIS A 44 1.07 7.78 4.97
N SER A 45 2.12 8.22 4.28
CA SER A 45 2.44 7.74 2.95
C SER A 45 3.91 7.39 2.87
N GLU A 46 4.22 6.30 2.19
CA GLU A 46 5.59 5.87 1.95
C GLU A 46 5.79 5.39 0.53
N LYS A 47 7.02 5.58 0.03
CA LYS A 47 7.44 5.06 -1.26
C LYS A 47 7.75 3.58 -1.10
N LEU A 48 7.14 2.76 -1.93
CA LEU A 48 7.48 1.36 -2.06
C LEU A 48 8.80 1.29 -2.84
N THR A 49 9.89 1.05 -2.13
CA THR A 49 11.10 0.58 -2.79
C THR A 49 10.76 -0.77 -3.39
N GLY A 50 10.81 -0.89 -4.71
CA GLY A 50 10.60 -2.14 -5.43
C GLY A 50 11.65 -3.16 -5.03
N LEU A 51 11.46 -3.79 -3.87
CA LEU A 51 12.41 -4.73 -3.32
C LEU A 51 12.32 -6.03 -4.13
N TYR A 52 13.50 -6.43 -4.59
CA TYR A 52 13.84 -7.65 -5.33
C TYR A 52 13.43 -7.71 -6.80
N THR A 53 14.16 -6.94 -7.61
CA THR A 53 14.38 -7.14 -9.05
C THR A 53 15.31 -8.32 -9.39
N GLY A 54 15.54 -9.25 -8.44
CA GLY A 54 16.45 -10.38 -8.61
C GLY A 54 15.84 -11.58 -9.35
N ARG A 55 16.72 -12.47 -9.84
CA ARG A 55 16.40 -13.76 -10.52
C ARG A 55 15.41 -14.65 -9.74
N ALA A 56 15.23 -14.42 -8.45
CA ALA A 56 14.27 -15.11 -7.58
C ALA A 56 12.80 -15.01 -8.02
N ARG A 57 12.41 -13.95 -8.77
CA ARG A 57 11.04 -13.84 -9.34
C ARG A 57 10.76 -14.80 -10.52
N LYS A 58 11.77 -15.51 -11.05
CA LYS A 58 11.58 -16.47 -12.15
C LYS A 58 10.92 -17.78 -11.70
N ILE A 59 10.91 -18.07 -10.40
CA ILE A 59 10.32 -19.29 -9.84
C ILE A 59 8.93 -18.94 -9.31
N PRO A 60 7.83 -19.49 -9.87
CA PRO A 60 6.46 -19.09 -9.52
C PRO A 60 6.12 -19.17 -8.03
N LEU A 61 6.57 -20.21 -7.34
CA LEU A 61 6.30 -20.42 -5.91
C LEU A 61 7.06 -19.41 -5.04
N LEU A 62 8.37 -19.26 -5.27
CA LEU A 62 9.20 -18.32 -4.53
C LEU A 62 8.74 -16.87 -4.75
N ARG A 63 8.34 -16.54 -6.00
CA ARG A 63 7.73 -15.25 -6.33
C ARG A 63 6.48 -14.99 -5.48
N GLY A 64 5.60 -15.98 -5.35
CA GLY A 64 4.38 -15.89 -4.53
C GLY A 64 4.69 -15.62 -3.05
N VAL A 65 5.63 -16.38 -2.48
CA VAL A 65 6.04 -16.22 -1.07
C VAL A 65 6.63 -14.83 -0.81
N LEU A 66 7.48 -14.32 -1.70
CA LEU A 66 8.06 -12.97 -1.56
C LEU A 66 7.00 -11.87 -1.60
N ILE A 67 6.05 -11.96 -2.54
CA ILE A 67 4.94 -10.98 -2.66
C ILE A 67 4.03 -11.05 -1.44
N LEU A 68 3.74 -12.27 -0.96
CA LEU A 68 2.92 -12.48 0.23
C LEU A 68 3.59 -11.87 1.46
N TRP A 69 4.88 -12.15 1.65
CA TRP A 69 5.66 -11.60 2.76
C TRP A 69 5.66 -10.08 2.74
N GLU A 70 5.92 -9.47 1.58
CA GLU A 70 5.87 -8.01 1.41
C GLU A 70 4.49 -7.46 1.78
N THR A 71 3.44 -8.06 1.23
CA THR A 71 2.06 -7.59 1.45
C THR A 71 1.64 -7.73 2.92
N LEU A 72 1.98 -8.84 3.58
CA LEU A 72 1.71 -9.05 5.00
C LEU A 72 2.47 -8.06 5.87
N SER A 73 3.77 -7.87 5.61
CA SER A 73 4.59 -6.90 6.35
C SER A 73 4.00 -5.49 6.23
N LEU A 74 3.57 -5.13 5.02
CA LEU A 74 2.95 -3.85 4.72
C LEU A 74 1.61 -3.66 5.46
N GLY A 75 0.74 -4.66 5.41
CA GLY A 75 -0.56 -4.65 6.09
C GLY A 75 -0.41 -4.58 7.60
N MET A 76 0.55 -5.31 8.17
CA MET A 76 0.85 -5.26 9.61
C MET A 76 1.36 -3.88 10.05
N ARG A 77 2.20 -3.23 9.24
CA ARG A 77 2.67 -1.87 9.50
C ARG A 77 1.52 -0.86 9.45
N ALA A 78 0.63 -0.98 8.47
CA ALA A 78 -0.55 -0.13 8.35
C ALA A 78 -1.50 -0.31 9.55
N LEU A 79 -1.74 -1.55 9.98
CA LEU A 79 -2.56 -1.86 11.14
C LEU A 79 -1.94 -1.28 12.42
N SER A 80 -0.65 -1.51 12.63
CA SER A 80 0.10 -0.97 13.77
C SER A 80 0.08 0.56 13.81
N PHE A 81 0.23 1.22 12.65
CA PHE A 81 0.08 2.67 12.54
C PHE A 81 -1.33 3.13 12.94
N SER A 82 -2.38 2.50 12.40
CA SER A 82 -3.76 2.86 12.73
C SER A 82 -4.09 2.69 14.21
N SER A 83 -3.60 1.60 14.82
CA SER A 83 -3.77 1.35 16.25
C SER A 83 -3.13 2.45 17.09
N ARG A 84 -1.90 2.89 16.76
CA ARG A 84 -1.26 4.00 17.47
C ARG A 84 -2.07 5.29 17.39
N VAL A 85 -2.53 5.66 16.19
CA VAL A 85 -3.34 6.88 15.98
C VAL A 85 -4.66 6.82 16.77
N VAL A 86 -5.29 5.65 16.84
CA VAL A 86 -6.56 5.49 17.56
C VAL A 86 -6.37 5.50 19.08
N MET A 87 -5.22 5.05 19.58
CA MET A 87 -4.88 5.06 21.02
C MET A 87 -4.24 6.35 21.50
N GLU A 88 -3.89 7.26 20.59
CA GLU A 88 -3.30 8.56 20.93
C GLU A 88 -4.42 9.51 21.37
N GLU A 89 -4.41 9.89 22.66
CA GLU A 89 -5.42 10.74 23.30
C GLU A 89 -5.24 12.24 23.03
#